data_AF-A0A3P6BN70-F1
#
_entry.id   AF-A0A3P6BN70-F1
#
_cell.length_a   1.000
_cell.length_b   1.000
_cell.length_c   1.000
_cell.angle_alpha   90.00
_cell.angle_beta   90.00
_cell.angle_gamma   90.00
#
_symmetry.space_group_name_H-M   'P 1'
#
loop_
_entity.id
_entity.type
_entity.pdbx_description
1 polymer ?
#
loop_
_entity_poly.entity_id
_entity_poly.type
_entity_poly.pdbx_seq_one_letter_code
_entity_poly.pdbx_strand_id
1 'polypeptide(L)' 'MGAFWGTRVMEIVKKHDSGGLIWKRIKLTSTRKANAKTRLRRVWQNEAVLKACGTSDASVSPGVSSNTETGTTAVKN' A
#
# COMPACT_ATOMS: atom_id res chain seq x y z
N MET A 1 -24.66 56.96 7.63
CA MET A 1 -24.80 55.72 8.41
C MET A 1 -24.74 54.53 7.46
N GLY A 2 -23.53 54.04 7.18
CA GLY A 2 -23.27 53.01 6.17
C GLY A 2 -23.34 51.60 6.77
N ALA A 3 -24.39 50.84 6.44
CA ALA A 3 -24.61 49.47 6.90
C ALA A 3 -24.25 48.39 5.86
N PHE A 4 -23.42 48.70 4.86
CA PHE A 4 -23.19 47.80 3.71
C PHE A 4 -21.71 47.58 3.34
N TRP A 5 -20.77 47.83 4.25
CA TRP A 5 -19.33 47.60 3.99
C TRP A 5 -18.74 46.41 4.76
N GLY A 6 -19.47 45.81 5.70
CA GLY A 6 -18.98 44.71 6.55
C GLY A 6 -19.31 43.29 6.09
N THR A 7 -20.31 43.09 5.22
CA THR A 7 -20.82 41.75 4.87
C THR A 7 -20.01 41.07 3.76
N ARG A 8 -19.42 41.84 2.83
CA ARG A 8 -18.58 41.30 1.75
C ARG A 8 -17.21 40.82 2.22
N VAL A 9 -16.67 41.37 3.32
CA VAL A 9 -15.38 40.92 3.86
C VAL A 9 -15.51 39.50 4.41
N MET A 10 -16.63 39.15 5.07
CA MET A 10 -16.89 37.77 5.48
C MET A 10 -17.19 36.83 4.30
N GLU A 11 -17.79 37.33 3.22
CA GLU A 11 -18.00 36.56 1.98
C GLU A 11 -16.67 36.23 1.28
N ILE A 12 -15.70 37.15 1.32
CA ILE A 12 -14.32 36.93 0.84
C ILE A 12 -13.53 36.02 1.79
N VAL A 13 -13.66 36.20 3.11
CA VAL A 13 -12.97 35.38 4.12
C VAL A 13 -13.50 33.94 4.15
N LYS A 14 -14.76 33.72 3.73
CA LYS A 14 -15.39 32.39 3.64
C LYS A 14 -15.51 31.88 2.21
N LYS A 15 -14.59 32.27 1.33
CA LYS A 15 -14.30 31.56 0.07
C LYS A 15 -12.98 30.80 0.20
N HIS A 16 -12.90 29.96 1.22
CA HIS A 16 -11.91 28.88 1.22
C HIS A 16 -12.63 27.54 1.07
N ASP A 17 -13.56 27.47 0.10
CA ASP A 17 -13.90 26.22 -0.60
C ASP A 17 -12.71 25.75 -1.48
N SER A 18 -11.48 26.15 -1.15
CA SER A 18 -10.32 25.39 -1.58
C SER A 18 -10.60 23.97 -1.13
N GLY A 19 -10.58 23.00 -2.05
CA GLY A 19 -10.50 21.62 -1.64
C GLY A 19 -9.42 21.53 -0.58
N GLY A 20 -9.82 21.21 0.66
CA GLY A 20 -8.93 21.12 1.81
C GLY A 20 -7.85 20.06 1.56
N LEU A 21 -7.14 19.66 2.61
CA LEU A 21 -6.07 18.64 2.59
C LEU A 21 -6.25 17.62 1.44
N ILE A 22 -5.47 17.81 0.36
CA ILE A 22 -5.70 17.07 -0.89
C ILE A 22 -5.20 15.63 -0.69
N TRP A 23 -6.12 14.68 -0.78
CA TRP A 23 -5.78 13.25 -0.81
C TRP A 23 -5.11 12.93 -2.14
N LYS A 24 -3.78 12.95 -2.15
CA LYS A 24 -2.99 12.69 -3.35
C LYS A 24 -3.26 11.27 -3.87
N ARG A 25 -3.87 11.17 -5.04
CA ARG A 25 -4.04 9.90 -5.76
C ARG A 25 -2.73 9.51 -6.42
N ILE A 26 -2.02 8.55 -5.82
CA ILE A 26 -0.77 8.02 -6.36
C ILE A 26 -1.08 7.07 -7.52
N LYS A 27 -0.43 7.28 -8.66
CA LYS A 27 -0.57 6.42 -9.84
C LYS A 27 0.08 5.05 -9.58
N LEU A 28 -0.43 4.03 -10.26
CA LEU A 28 0.20 2.71 -10.25
C LEU A 28 1.51 2.73 -11.05
N THR A 29 2.63 2.91 -10.36
CA THR A 29 3.97 2.89 -10.97
C THR A 29 4.50 1.46 -11.13
N SER A 30 5.54 1.30 -11.96
CA SER A 30 6.19 -0.01 -12.22
C SER A 30 6.65 -0.70 -10.92
N THR A 31 7.31 0.03 -10.02
CA THR A 31 7.78 -0.52 -8.73
C THR A 31 6.61 -1.00 -7.86
N ARG A 32 5.48 -0.28 -7.86
CA ARG A 32 4.28 -0.69 -7.12
C ARG A 32 3.64 -1.94 -7.74
N LYS A 33 3.68 -2.09 -9.08
CA LYS A 33 3.27 -3.34 -9.77
C LYS A 33 4.17 -4.52 -9.40
N ALA A 34 5.49 -4.29 -9.32
CA ALA A 34 6.44 -5.34 -8.92
C ALA A 34 6.15 -5.85 -7.50
N ASN A 35 5.87 -4.95 -6.55
CA ASN A 35 5.47 -5.32 -5.19
C ASN A 35 4.12 -6.06 -5.13
N ALA A 36 3.15 -5.67 -5.97
CA ALA A 36 1.91 -6.44 -6.10
C ALA A 36 2.17 -7.87 -6.61
N LYS A 37 3.05 -8.04 -7.60
CA LYS A 37 3.43 -9.35 -8.14
C LYS A 37 4.16 -10.23 -7.10
N THR A 38 5.01 -9.65 -6.25
CA THR A 38 5.66 -10.42 -5.17
C THR A 38 4.65 -10.84 -4.10
N ARG A 39 3.71 -9.97 -3.73
CA ARG A 39 2.64 -10.31 -2.77
C ARG A 39 1.73 -11.42 -3.28
N LEU A 40 1.36 -11.37 -4.56
CA LEU A 40 0.58 -12.43 -5.21
C LEU A 40 1.32 -13.77 -5.21
N ARG A 41 2.61 -13.77 -5.59
CA ARG A 41 3.43 -15.00 -5.55
C ARG A 41 3.53 -15.60 -4.15
N ARG A 42 3.66 -14.77 -3.11
CA ARG A 42 3.69 -15.23 -1.72
C ARG A 42 2.37 -15.90 -1.32
N VAL A 43 1.24 -15.32 -1.71
CA VAL A 43 -0.08 -15.90 -1.42
C VAL A 43 -0.25 -17.24 -2.14
N TRP A 44 0.15 -17.33 -3.41
CA TRP A 44 0.08 -18.59 -4.14
C TRP A 44 0.96 -19.69 -3.55
N GLN A 45 2.18 -19.36 -3.10
CA GLN A 45 3.03 -20.31 -2.39
C GLN A 45 2.37 -20.78 -1.09
N ASN A 46 1.82 -19.86 -0.29
CA ASN A 46 1.13 -20.20 0.95
C ASN A 46 -0.10 -21.09 0.69
N GLU A 47 -0.90 -20.76 -0.32
CA GLU A 47 -2.06 -21.55 -0.71
C GLU A 47 -1.67 -22.95 -1.22
N ALA A 48 -0.58 -23.05 -1.99
CA ALA A 48 -0.08 -24.33 -2.47
C ALA A 48 0.38 -25.22 -1.32
N VAL A 49 1.09 -24.66 -0.32
CA VAL A 49 1.53 -25.39 0.87
C VAL A 49 0.32 -25.86 1.69
N LEU A 50 -0.65 -24.98 1.96
CA LEU A 50 -1.84 -25.35 2.73
C LEU A 50 -2.68 -26.42 2.04
N LYS A 51 -2.84 -26.33 0.71
CA LYS A 51 -3.53 -27.35 -0.09
C LYS A 51 -2.79 -28.70 -0.04
N ALA A 52 -1.47 -28.69 -0.17
CA ALA A 52 -0.66 -29.90 -0.06
C ALA A 52 -0.75 -30.55 1.32
N CYS A 53 -0.79 -29.74 2.39
CA CYS A 53 -0.99 -30.24 3.76
C CYS A 53 -2.40 -30.78 4.02
N GLY A 54 -3.42 -30.27 3.32
CA GLY A 54 -4.80 -30.78 3.44
C GLY A 54 -5.04 -32.11 2.72
N THR A 55 -4.17 -32.50 1.78
CA THR A 55 -4.28 -33.76 1.03
C THR A 55 -3.30 -34.84 1.47
N SER A 56 -2.32 -34.50 2.31
CA SER A 56 -1.21 -35.39 2.63
C SER A 56 -0.99 -35.38 4.14
N ASP A 57 -1.43 -36.44 4.82
CA ASP A 57 -0.80 -36.83 6.08
C ASP A 57 0.70 -37.01 5.79
N ALA A 58 1.51 -36.30 6.57
CA ALA A 58 2.83 -35.81 6.19
C ALA A 58 3.80 -36.89 5.65
N SER A 59 4.32 -36.67 4.44
CA SER A 59 5.60 -37.24 4.01
C SER A 59 6.28 -36.34 2.97
N VAL A 60 6.72 -35.12 3.34
CA VAL A 60 7.62 -34.33 2.47
C VAL A 60 8.83 -33.86 3.27
N SER A 61 9.98 -34.42 2.86
CA SER A 61 11.34 -34.16 3.33
C SER A 61 11.71 -32.67 3.33
N PRO A 62 12.52 -32.17 4.28
CA PRO A 62 12.78 -30.75 4.41
C PRO A 62 13.79 -30.27 3.36
N GLY A 63 13.41 -29.22 2.63
CA GLY A 63 14.38 -28.28 2.08
C GLY A 63 14.48 -28.24 0.56
N VAL A 64 13.55 -27.53 -0.09
CA VAL A 64 13.85 -26.42 -1.03
C VAL A 64 12.63 -25.50 -1.01
N SER A 65 12.62 -24.51 -0.13
CA SER A 65 11.76 -23.33 -0.27
C SER A 65 12.65 -22.13 -0.03
N SER A 66 12.90 -21.37 -1.09
CA SER A 66 13.78 -20.19 -1.11
C SER A 66 13.16 -19.02 -0.33
N ASN A 67 12.99 -19.19 0.98
CA ASN A 67 12.48 -18.17 1.89
C ASN A 67 13.57 -17.18 2.36
N THR A 68 14.80 -17.30 1.86
CA THR A 68 15.97 -16.54 2.34
C THR A 68 16.29 -15.27 1.55
N GLU A 69 15.39 -14.77 0.71
CA GLU A 69 15.59 -13.49 -0.01
C GLU A 69 14.58 -12.41 0.39
N THR A 70 14.20 -12.34 1.67
CA THR A 70 13.47 -11.17 2.18
C THR A 70 14.24 -10.52 3.32
N GLY A 71 15.34 -9.85 2.94
CA GLY A 71 15.94 -8.75 3.69
C GLY A 71 17.12 -9.10 4.61
N THR A 72 18.34 -9.10 4.06
CA THR A 72 19.53 -8.91 4.89
C THR A 72 20.60 -8.10 4.16
N THR A 73 21.11 -7.10 4.90
CA THR A 73 22.39 -6.36 4.78
C THR A 73 22.64 -5.42 3.59
N ALA A 74 22.52 -4.11 3.86
CA ALA A 74 23.40 -3.08 3.32
C ALA A 74 23.70 -2.05 4.43
N VAL A 75 24.63 -2.38 5.33
CA VAL A 75 25.37 -1.40 6.16
C VAL A 75 26.79 -1.43 5.63
N LYS A 76 27.21 -0.34 4.98
CA LYS A 76 28.55 -0.16 4.43
C LYS A 76 29.28 0.80 5.37
N ASN A 77 30.34 0.31 6.01
CA ASN A 77 31.34 1.14 6.71
C ASN A 77 32.09 1.99 5.69
#